data_AF-A0A392QDI7-F1
#
_entry.id   AF-A0A392QDI7-F1
#
_cell.length_a   1.000
_cell.length_b   1.000
_cell.length_c   1.000
_cell.angle_alpha   90.00
_cell.angle_beta   90.00
_cell.angle_gamma   90.00
#
_symmetry.space_group_name_H-M   'P 1'
#
loop_
_entity.id
_entity.type
_entity.pdbx_description
1 polymer ?
#
loop_
_entity_poly.entity_id
_entity_poly.type
_entity_poly.pdbx_seq_one_letter_code
_entity_poly.pdbx_strand_id
1 'polypeptide(L)'
;VAVRKEKVESQGRGLGSKGTKLPLLTNHFKVNVENTDGYFFQYSVALFYEDGRPVEGKGAGRKILDRVQETYNSELNGKDIAYDGEKTLFTIGSLAQNKLEFKVVLEDVASNRNNGNC
;
A
#
# COMPACT_ATOMS: atom_id res chain seq x y z
N VAL A 1 -30.83 19.40 -15.79
CA VAL A 1 -29.51 18.74 -16.00
C VAL A 1 -28.44 19.79 -15.80
N ALA A 2 -27.68 19.72 -14.71
CA ALA A 2 -26.58 20.66 -14.45
C ALA A 2 -25.26 19.98 -14.84
N VAL A 3 -24.63 20.47 -15.91
CA VAL A 3 -23.30 20.02 -16.33
C VAL A 3 -22.27 20.90 -15.62
N ARG A 4 -21.49 20.31 -14.70
CA ARG A 4 -20.34 20.98 -14.11
C ARG A 4 -19.16 20.83 -15.08
N LYS A 5 -18.60 21.94 -15.56
CA LYS A 5 -17.31 21.92 -16.27
C LYS A 5 -16.21 21.72 -15.24
N GLU A 6 -15.53 20.59 -15.31
CA GLU A 6 -14.29 20.36 -14.56
C GLU A 6 -13.15 21.14 -15.24
N LYS A 7 -12.40 21.90 -14.44
CA LYS A 7 -11.23 22.64 -14.93
C LYS A 7 -10.06 21.68 -14.98
N VAL A 8 -9.73 21.20 -16.18
CA VAL A 8 -8.51 20.41 -16.42
C VAL A 8 -7.29 21.34 -16.32
N GLU A 9 -6.24 20.90 -15.62
CA GLU A 9 -4.97 21.62 -15.57
C GLU A 9 -4.43 21.85 -16.98
N SER A 10 -4.12 23.10 -17.30
CA SER A 10 -3.53 23.45 -18.59
C SER A 10 -2.12 22.85 -18.66
N GLN A 11 -1.88 21.92 -19.58
CA GLN A 11 -0.52 21.51 -19.94
C GLN A 11 0.28 22.77 -20.35
N GLY A 12 1.42 22.98 -19.69
CA GLY A 12 2.29 24.12 -19.94
C GLY A 12 2.67 24.23 -21.42
N ARG A 13 2.70 25.46 -21.96
CA ARG A 13 2.92 25.75 -23.39
C ARG A 13 4.37 25.52 -23.87
N GLY A 14 5.23 24.90 -23.06
CA GLY A 14 6.63 24.60 -23.38
C GLY A 14 7.59 24.81 -22.21
N LEU A 15 8.88 24.51 -22.45
CA LEU A 15 9.97 24.73 -21.49
C LEU A 15 10.52 26.17 -21.63
N GLY A 16 10.94 26.78 -20.52
CA GLY A 16 11.56 28.11 -20.53
C GLY A 16 12.93 28.11 -21.23
N SER A 17 13.24 29.17 -21.98
CA SER A 17 14.44 29.25 -22.85
C SER A 17 15.41 30.39 -22.52
N LYS A 18 15.04 31.33 -21.65
CA LYS A 18 15.88 32.50 -21.30
C LYS A 18 16.77 32.20 -20.10
N GLY A 19 17.99 32.73 -20.11
CA GLY A 19 18.94 32.67 -19.00
C GLY A 19 20.17 31.79 -19.27
N THR A 20 21.17 31.91 -18.39
CA THR A 20 22.38 31.08 -18.44
C THR A 20 22.09 29.71 -17.86
N LYS A 21 22.47 28.65 -18.58
CA LYS A 21 22.28 27.27 -18.12
C LYS A 21 23.22 26.99 -16.93
N LEU A 22 22.67 26.41 -15.88
CA LEU A 22 23.42 25.98 -14.69
C LEU A 22 23.06 24.52 -14.37
N PRO A 23 24.03 23.61 -14.20
CA PRO A 23 23.75 22.25 -13.75
C PRO A 23 23.26 22.27 -12.29
N LEU A 24 22.18 21.55 -12.02
CA LEU A 24 21.61 21.41 -10.68
C LEU A 24 21.62 19.94 -10.27
N LEU A 25 21.93 19.69 -9.00
CA LEU A 25 21.63 18.43 -8.34
C LEU A 25 20.31 18.59 -7.60
N THR A 26 19.48 17.55 -7.63
CA THR A 26 18.19 17.54 -6.93
C THR A 26 18.08 16.27 -6.12
N ASN A 27 17.21 16.29 -5.10
CA ASN A 27 16.80 15.10 -4.38
C ASN A 27 15.75 14.31 -5.19
N HIS A 28 16.04 14.05 -6.46
CA HIS A 28 15.19 13.28 -7.35
C HIS A 28 16.00 12.14 -7.94
N PHE A 29 15.74 10.93 -7.44
CA PHE A 29 16.42 9.73 -7.88
C PHE A 29 15.65 9.09 -9.02
N LYS A 30 16.33 8.77 -10.12
CA LYS A 30 15.75 8.00 -11.20
C LYS A 30 15.50 6.58 -10.71
N VAL A 31 14.23 6.20 -10.60
CA VAL A 31 13.80 4.83 -10.30
C VAL A 31 13.47 4.13 -11.61
N ASN A 32 14.12 2.99 -11.87
CA ASN A 32 13.74 2.10 -12.95
C ASN A 32 12.90 0.97 -12.34
N VAL A 33 11.73 0.71 -12.92
CA VAL A 33 10.92 -0.48 -12.59
C VAL A 33 11.27 -1.53 -13.64
N GLU A 34 11.78 -2.68 -13.22
CA GLU A 34 11.99 -3.81 -14.14
C GLU A 34 10.66 -4.21 -14.76
N ASN A 35 10.70 -4.57 -16.05
CA ASN A 35 9.54 -5.02 -16.81
C ASN A 35 9.16 -6.44 -16.36
N THR A 36 8.61 -6.55 -15.15
CA THR A 36 7.59 -7.57 -14.84
C THR A 36 6.44 -7.36 -15.83
N ASP A 37 5.60 -8.37 -16.11
CA ASP A 37 4.63 -8.45 -17.24
C ASP A 37 3.66 -7.26 -17.50
N GLY A 38 3.85 -6.12 -16.84
CA GLY A 38 3.20 -4.84 -17.07
C GLY A 38 2.05 -4.61 -16.11
N TYR A 39 1.75 -5.59 -15.25
CA TYR A 39 0.58 -5.62 -14.41
C TYR A 39 0.94 -6.04 -12.99
N PHE A 40 0.39 -5.31 -12.03
CA PHE A 40 0.33 -5.68 -10.63
C PHE A 40 -1.11 -6.01 -10.27
N PHE A 41 -1.28 -6.85 -9.27
CA PHE A 41 -2.62 -7.24 -8.79
C PHE A 41 -2.93 -6.46 -7.53
N GLN A 42 -4.15 -5.92 -7.47
CA GLN A 42 -4.64 -5.15 -6.33
C GLN A 42 -5.74 -5.94 -5.63
N TYR A 43 -5.62 -6.07 -4.31
CA TYR A 43 -6.56 -6.76 -3.45
C TYR A 43 -7.07 -5.83 -2.35
N SER A 44 -8.35 -5.96 -2.01
CA SER A 44 -8.93 -5.30 -0.84
C SER A 44 -8.70 -6.17 0.39
N VAL A 45 -8.15 -5.58 1.45
CA VAL A 45 -7.89 -6.23 2.72
C VAL A 45 -8.84 -5.66 3.78
N ALA A 46 -9.39 -6.54 4.61
CA ALA A 46 -10.16 -6.16 5.78
C ALA A 46 -9.66 -6.96 6.97
N LEU A 47 -9.30 -6.26 8.05
CA LEU A 47 -8.70 -6.85 9.24
C LEU A 47 -9.66 -6.72 10.42
N PHE A 48 -10.02 -7.85 11.00
CA PHE A 48 -10.93 -7.92 12.13
C PHE A 48 -10.32 -8.79 13.23
N TYR A 49 -10.63 -8.46 14.48
CA TYR A 49 -10.44 -9.35 15.60
C TYR A 49 -11.50 -10.47 15.58
N GLU A 50 -11.29 -11.51 16.39
CA GLU A 50 -12.25 -12.62 16.55
C GLU A 50 -13.63 -12.14 17.06
N ASP A 51 -13.69 -11.01 17.76
CA ASP A 51 -14.94 -10.38 18.22
C ASP A 51 -15.66 -9.57 17.12
N GLY A 52 -15.15 -9.62 15.88
CA GLY A 52 -15.69 -8.92 14.71
C GLY A 52 -15.38 -7.42 14.68
N ARG A 53 -14.62 -6.89 15.64
CA ARG A 53 -14.23 -5.48 15.63
C ARG A 53 -13.12 -5.24 14.62
N PRO A 54 -13.14 -4.12 13.88
CA PRO A 54 -12.04 -3.77 13.00
C PRO A 54 -10.77 -3.58 13.81
N VAL A 55 -9.63 -3.97 13.23
CA VAL A 55 -8.33 -3.73 13.86
C VAL A 55 -8.01 -2.24 13.77
N GLU A 56 -8.09 -1.55 14.91
CA GLU A 56 -7.75 -0.14 15.02
C GLU A 56 -6.35 0.02 15.63
N GLY A 57 -5.41 0.55 14.85
CA GLY A 57 -4.06 0.79 15.33
C GLY A 57 -3.09 1.12 14.20
N LYS A 58 -2.44 2.28 14.29
CA LYS A 58 -1.44 2.70 13.29
C LYS A 58 -0.32 1.66 13.24
N GLY A 59 -0.17 0.99 12.11
CA GLY A 59 0.86 -0.03 11.89
C GLY A 59 0.50 -1.45 12.36
N ALA A 60 -0.64 -1.67 13.02
CA ALA A 60 -1.07 -3.01 13.43
C ALA A 60 -1.32 -3.91 12.20
N GLY A 61 -1.93 -3.37 11.15
CA GLY A 61 -2.17 -4.12 9.91
C GLY A 61 -0.90 -4.59 9.21
N ARG A 62 0.20 -3.82 9.31
CA ARG A 62 1.51 -4.24 8.76
C ARG A 62 2.05 -5.45 9.53
N LYS A 63 2.03 -5.41 10.86
CA LYS A 63 2.44 -6.55 11.69
C LYS A 63 1.62 -7.81 11.43
N ILE A 64 0.31 -7.66 11.23
CA ILE A 64 -0.57 -8.79 10.88
C ILE A 64 -0.14 -9.38 9.54
N LEU A 65 0.03 -8.56 8.51
CA LEU A 65 0.37 -9.04 7.18
C LEU A 65 1.79 -9.58 7.07
N ASP A 66 2.76 -9.02 7.80
CA ASP A 66 4.10 -9.59 7.94
C ASP A 66 4.00 -11.03 8.45
N ARG A 67 3.17 -11.25 9.49
CA ARG A 67 2.94 -12.58 10.05
C ARG A 67 2.16 -13.51 9.12
N VAL A 68 1.22 -12.98 8.33
CA VAL A 68 0.54 -13.74 7.27
C VAL A 68 1.57 -14.20 6.24
N GLN A 69 2.46 -13.33 5.79
CA GLN A 69 3.50 -13.68 4.81
C GLN A 69 4.45 -14.75 5.36
N GLU A 70 4.87 -14.65 6.62
CA GLU A 70 5.71 -15.67 7.26
C GLU A 70 5.00 -17.03 7.40
N THR A 71 3.75 -17.03 7.84
CA THR A 71 3.02 -18.25 8.21
C THR A 71 2.42 -18.95 6.99
N TYR A 72 1.92 -18.18 6.04
CA TYR A 72 1.13 -18.63 4.90
C TYR A 72 1.82 -18.40 3.55
N ASN A 73 3.15 -18.29 3.53
CA ASN A 73 3.91 -18.06 2.30
C ASN A 73 3.56 -19.07 1.18
N SER A 74 3.35 -20.34 1.55
CA SER A 74 2.95 -21.40 0.62
C SER A 74 1.57 -21.15 0.00
N GLU A 75 0.61 -20.62 0.77
CA GLU A 75 -0.74 -20.28 0.28
C GLU A 75 -0.75 -19.00 -0.58
N LEU A 76 0.18 -18.08 -0.30
CA LEU A 76 0.48 -16.93 -1.14
C LEU A 76 1.27 -17.32 -2.41
N ASN A 77 1.49 -18.61 -2.67
CA ASN A 77 2.27 -19.11 -3.80
C ASN A 77 3.69 -18.53 -3.85
N GLY A 78 4.30 -18.29 -2.68
CA GLY A 78 5.62 -17.69 -2.53
C GLY A 78 5.70 -16.25 -3.05
N LYS A 79 4.58 -15.53 -3.13
CA LYS A 79 4.55 -14.15 -3.63
C LYS A 79 4.80 -13.14 -2.52
N ASP A 80 5.64 -12.18 -2.83
CA ASP A 80 5.82 -11.00 -1.99
C ASP A 80 4.59 -10.08 -2.07
N ILE A 81 4.20 -9.57 -0.90
CA ILE A 81 3.07 -8.66 -0.73
C ILE A 81 3.54 -7.26 -0.37
N ALA A 82 2.87 -6.24 -0.89
CA ALA A 82 3.07 -4.85 -0.51
C ALA A 82 1.75 -4.27 0.00
N TYR A 83 1.74 -3.75 1.21
CA TYR A 83 0.53 -3.24 1.87
C TYR A 83 0.64 -1.74 2.16
N ASP A 84 -0.40 -0.98 1.79
CA ASP A 84 -0.45 0.48 1.98
C ASP A 84 -0.49 0.89 3.47
N GLY A 85 -1.02 0.02 4.33
CA GLY A 85 -1.25 0.29 5.75
C GLY A 85 -2.72 0.39 6.15
N GLU A 86 -3.63 0.34 5.18
CA GLU A 86 -5.07 0.55 5.39
C GLU A 86 -5.94 -0.56 4.82
N LYS A 87 -6.05 -0.66 3.49
CA LYS A 87 -7.04 -1.54 2.85
C LYS A 87 -6.57 -2.16 1.56
N THR A 88 -5.38 -1.82 1.08
CA THR A 88 -4.94 -2.21 -0.25
C THR A 88 -3.65 -3.01 -0.17
N LEU A 89 -3.68 -4.20 -0.75
CA LEU A 89 -2.52 -5.07 -0.89
C LEU A 89 -2.21 -5.26 -2.37
N PHE A 90 -0.92 -5.25 -2.69
CA PHE A 90 -0.39 -5.39 -4.04
C PHE A 90 0.55 -6.59 -4.13
N THR A 91 0.50 -7.31 -5.24
CA THR A 91 1.41 -8.42 -5.54
C THR A 91 1.92 -8.38 -6.98
N ILE A 92 3.10 -8.95 -7.18
CA ILE A 92 3.65 -9.21 -8.52
C ILE A 92 3.18 -10.61 -8.95
N GLY A 93 2.16 -10.63 -9.81
CA GLY A 93 1.44 -11.85 -10.21
C GLY A 93 0.21 -12.12 -9.34
N SER A 94 -0.73 -12.90 -9.88
CA SER A 94 -1.99 -13.23 -9.20
C SER A 94 -1.76 -14.23 -8.07
N LEU A 95 -2.44 -14.00 -6.94
CA LEU A 95 -2.58 -15.01 -5.89
C LEU A 95 -3.37 -16.23 -6.39
N ALA A 96 -3.19 -17.38 -5.72
CA ALA A 96 -3.82 -18.64 -6.12
C ALA A 96 -5.36 -18.58 -6.10
N GLN A 97 -5.93 -17.68 -5.29
CA GLN A 97 -7.37 -17.49 -5.13
C GLN A 97 -7.72 -16.00 -5.09
N ASN A 98 -8.93 -15.66 -5.53
CA ASN A 98 -9.46 -14.29 -5.50
C ASN A 98 -9.91 -13.85 -4.10
N LYS A 99 -10.28 -14.80 -3.24
CA LYS A 99 -10.68 -14.55 -1.85
C LYS A 99 -9.85 -15.47 -0.95
N LEU A 100 -9.08 -14.88 -0.06
CA LEU A 100 -8.26 -15.57 0.92
C LEU A 100 -8.65 -15.05 2.31
N GLU A 101 -8.81 -15.96 3.26
CA GLU A 101 -9.16 -15.64 4.65
C GLU A 101 -8.10 -16.29 5.54
N PHE A 102 -7.30 -15.46 6.20
CA PHE A 102 -6.21 -15.89 7.07
C PHE A 102 -6.55 -15.61 8.52
N LYS A 103 -6.19 -16.54 9.41
CA LYS A 103 -6.31 -16.37 10.86
C LYS A 103 -4.93 -16.31 11.46
N VAL A 104 -4.58 -15.16 12.04
CA VAL A 104 -3.27 -14.95 12.66
C VAL A 104 -3.45 -14.71 14.15
N VAL A 105 -2.71 -15.45 14.95
CA VAL A 105 -2.56 -15.18 16.37
C VAL A 105 -1.34 -14.29 16.55
N LEU A 106 -1.56 -13.07 17.05
CA LEU A 106 -0.48 -12.17 17.42
C LEU A 106 -0.29 -12.21 18.93
N GLU A 107 0.88 -12.65 19.37
CA GLU A 107 1.22 -12.76 20.79
C GLU A 107 1.48 -11.39 21.44
N ASP A 108 1.69 -10.32 20.66
CA ASP A 108 2.20 -9.04 21.18
C ASP A 108 1.60 -7.79 20.49
N VAL A 109 0.30 -7.79 20.20
CA VAL A 109 -0.44 -6.53 20.03
C VAL A 109 -0.98 -6.14 21.39
N ALA A 110 -0.07 -5.79 22.31
CA ALA A 110 -0.47 -5.02 23.47
C ALA A 110 -1.27 -3.83 22.95
N SER A 111 -2.59 -3.88 23.18
CA SER A 111 -3.46 -2.74 22.98
C SER A 111 -2.84 -1.64 23.84
N ASN A 112 -2.11 -0.72 23.22
CA ASN A 112 -1.65 0.47 23.92
C ASN A 112 -2.88 1.36 24.13
N ARG A 113 -3.81 0.89 24.98
CA ARG A 113 -4.67 1.75 25.79
C ARG A 113 -3.71 2.45 26.75
N ASN A 114 -2.95 3.40 26.22
CA ASN A 114 -2.23 4.34 27.04
C ASN A 114 -3.32 5.19 27.70
N ASN A 115 -3.79 4.74 28.85
CA ASN A 115 -4.60 5.51 29.76
C ASN A 115 -3.68 6.61 30.31
N GLY A 116 -3.49 7.65 29.50
CA GLY A 116 -2.72 8.84 29.86
C GLY A 116 -3.48 9.60 30.92
N ASN A 117 -3.22 9.27 32.19
CA ASN A 117 -3.56 10.12 33.31
C ASN A 117 -2.25 10.59 33.95
N CYS A 118 -1.81 11.78 33.57
CA CYS A 118 -0.85 12.62 34.28
C CYS A 118 -1.35 14.05 34.20
#